data_AF-A0A962EKV3-F1
#
_entry.id   AF-A0A962EKV3-F1
#
_cell.length_a   1.000
_cell.length_b   1.000
_cell.length_c   1.000
_cell.angle_alpha   90.00
_cell.angle_beta   90.00
_cell.angle_gamma   90.00
#
_symmetry.space_group_name_H-M   'P 1'
#
loop_
_entity.id
_entity.type
_entity.pdbx_description
1 polymer ?
#
loop_
_entity_poly.entity_id
_entity_poly.type
_entity_poly.pdbx_seq_one_letter_code
_entity_poly.pdbx_strand_id
1 'polypeptide(L)'
;LLFHIFSMKEADMVLIILSLIDMAMVGGLIVMVMMSGYENFVSQLDVDEGDEKLAWLGTMDASSLKMKIAASIVAISSIHLLKVFMNTVNIDNDKLMWYMILHMTFVISAFAMGYLDAMTKKGKKL
;
A
#
# COMPACT_ATOMS: atom_id res chain seq x y z
N LEU A 1 -30.23 -0.52 -16.20
CA LEU A 1 -28.95 -0.55 -15.47
C LEU A 1 -27.94 -1.51 -16.10
N LEU A 2 -28.27 -2.77 -16.42
CA LEU A 2 -27.34 -3.71 -17.09
C LEU A 2 -26.94 -3.32 -18.54
N PHE A 3 -27.83 -2.70 -19.31
CA PHE A 3 -27.54 -2.31 -20.70
C PHE A 3 -26.62 -1.08 -20.86
N HIS A 4 -26.39 -0.29 -19.79
CA HIS A 4 -25.46 0.85 -19.85
C HIS A 4 -23.99 0.43 -19.76
N ILE A 5 -23.72 -0.80 -19.28
CA ILE A 5 -22.36 -1.36 -19.16
C ILE A 5 -21.78 -1.64 -20.54
N PHE A 6 -22.60 -2.05 -21.51
CA PHE A 6 -22.17 -2.33 -22.88
C PHE A 6 -22.02 -1.09 -23.77
N SER A 7 -22.45 0.09 -23.31
CA SER A 7 -22.29 1.37 -24.02
C SER A 7 -21.23 2.27 -23.40
N MET A 8 -20.57 1.80 -22.34
CA MET A 8 -19.54 2.54 -21.63
C MET A 8 -18.21 2.44 -22.41
N LYS A 9 -17.48 3.54 -22.52
CA LYS A 9 -16.16 3.54 -23.16
C LYS A 9 -15.23 2.65 -22.34
N GLU A 10 -14.38 1.88 -23.01
CA GLU A 10 -13.44 0.95 -22.39
C GLU A 10 -12.60 1.61 -21.28
N ALA A 11 -12.19 2.86 -21.49
CA ALA A 11 -11.48 3.66 -20.48
C ALA A 11 -12.27 3.83 -19.18
N ASP A 12 -13.55 4.16 -19.24
CA ASP A 12 -14.40 4.38 -18.05
C ASP A 12 -14.56 3.07 -17.26
N MET A 13 -14.67 1.93 -17.96
CA MET A 13 -14.73 0.61 -17.33
C MET A 13 -13.44 0.28 -16.59
N VAL A 14 -12.27 0.55 -17.20
CA VAL A 14 -10.97 0.42 -16.54
C VAL A 14 -10.90 1.33 -15.30
N LEU A 15 -11.37 2.58 -15.38
CA LEU A 15 -11.35 3.51 -14.25
C LEU A 15 -12.20 3.04 -13.06
N ILE A 16 -13.33 2.37 -13.30
CA ILE A 16 -14.17 1.79 -12.26
C ILE A 16 -13.46 0.61 -11.60
N ILE A 17 -12.90 -0.30 -12.39
CA ILE A 17 -12.15 -1.46 -11.89
C ILE A 17 -10.97 -1.01 -11.02
N LEU A 18 -10.19 -0.03 -11.47
CA LEU A 18 -9.06 0.51 -10.70
C LEU A 18 -9.49 1.11 -9.35
N SER A 19 -10.65 1.78 -9.31
CA SER A 19 -11.20 2.30 -8.05
C SER A 19 -11.69 1.20 -7.10
N LEU A 20 -12.22 0.08 -7.62
CA LEU A 20 -12.59 -1.07 -6.79
C LEU A 20 -11.36 -1.76 -6.21
N ILE A 21 -10.29 -1.89 -6.98
CA ILE A 21 -9.01 -2.45 -6.52
C ILE A 21 -8.43 -1.59 -5.39
N ASP A 22 -8.43 -0.26 -5.55
CA ASP A 22 -7.95 0.67 -4.54
C ASP A 22 -8.72 0.53 -3.21
N MET A 23 -10.05 0.48 -3.29
CA MET A 23 -10.91 0.27 -2.11
C MET A 23 -10.63 -1.07 -1.41
N ALA A 24 -10.38 -2.14 -2.18
CA ALA A 24 -9.99 -3.44 -1.62
C ALA A 24 -8.61 -3.41 -0.95
N MET A 25 -7.64 -2.70 -1.52
CA MET A 25 -6.31 -2.51 -0.93
C MET A 25 -6.37 -1.74 0.39
N VAL A 26 -7.17 -0.66 0.45
CA VAL A 26 -7.42 0.08 1.69
C VAL A 26 -8.07 -0.83 2.75
N GLY A 27 -9.05 -1.65 2.35
CA GLY A 27 -9.66 -2.64 3.24
C GLY A 27 -8.63 -3.62 3.84
N GLY A 28 -7.71 -4.13 3.02
CA GLY A 28 -6.62 -4.99 3.49
C GLY A 28 -5.69 -4.32 4.49
N LEU A 29 -5.37 -3.03 4.29
CA LEU A 29 -4.58 -2.24 5.23
C LEU A 29 -5.30 -2.06 6.57
N ILE A 30 -6.61 -1.79 6.55
CA ILE A 30 -7.41 -1.65 7.78
C ILE A 30 -7.37 -2.97 8.57
N VAL A 31 -7.55 -4.12 7.92
CA VAL A 31 -7.46 -5.43 8.58
C VAL A 31 -6.10 -5.65 9.23
N MET A 32 -5.01 -5.30 8.53
CA MET A 32 -3.65 -5.42 9.08
C MET A 32 -3.45 -4.53 10.33
N VAL A 33 -3.94 -3.30 10.29
CA VAL A 33 -3.87 -2.37 11.44
C VAL A 33 -4.70 -2.89 12.62
N MET A 34 -5.89 -3.42 12.35
CA MET A 34 -6.75 -4.00 13.40
C MET A 34 -6.08 -5.19 14.09
N MET A 35 -5.51 -6.12 13.33
CA MET A 35 -4.81 -7.29 13.90
C MET A 35 -3.58 -6.86 14.70
N SER A 36 -2.81 -5.88 14.21
CA SER A 36 -1.68 -5.34 14.96
C SER A 36 -2.11 -4.61 16.25
N GLY A 37 -3.24 -3.92 16.25
CA GLY A 37 -3.82 -3.32 17.45
C GLY A 37 -4.22 -4.38 18.48
N TYR A 38 -4.87 -5.45 18.04
CA TYR A 38 -5.25 -6.57 18.92
C TYR A 38 -4.02 -7.22 19.56
N GLU A 39 -2.98 -7.53 18.78
CA GLU A 39 -1.73 -8.11 19.28
C GLU A 39 -1.02 -7.19 20.30
N ASN A 40 -0.98 -5.89 20.02
CA ASN A 40 -0.27 -4.95 20.90
C ASN A 40 -0.99 -4.65 22.22
N PHE A 41 -2.33 -4.61 22.21
CA PHE A 41 -3.11 -4.13 23.36
C PHE A 41 -3.91 -5.20 24.08
N VAL A 42 -4.34 -6.26 23.39
CA VAL A 42 -5.22 -7.29 23.94
C VAL A 42 -4.49 -8.60 24.14
N SER A 43 -3.67 -9.05 23.17
CA SER A 43 -3.00 -10.36 23.30
C SER A 43 -1.93 -10.40 24.38
N GLN A 44 -1.42 -9.24 24.85
CA GLN A 44 -0.49 -9.18 25.99
C GLN A 44 -1.20 -9.28 27.34
N LEU A 45 -2.52 -9.03 27.40
CA LEU A 45 -3.31 -9.12 28.63
C LEU A 45 -3.82 -10.55 28.90
N ASP A 46 -3.81 -11.42 27.89
CA ASP A 46 -4.30 -12.80 27.93
C ASP A 46 -3.17 -13.84 28.07
N VAL A 47 -1.99 -13.41 28.53
CA VAL A 47 -0.83 -14.30 28.71
C VAL A 47 -0.90 -14.96 30.09
N ASP A 48 -1.59 -16.09 30.16
CA ASP A 48 -1.43 -17.05 31.26
C ASP A 48 -0.10 -17.81 31.07
N GLU A 49 0.57 -18.14 32.18
CA GLU A 49 1.89 -18.78 32.23
C GLU A 49 1.84 -20.21 31.65
N GLY A 50 2.02 -20.38 30.35
CA GLY A 50 2.18 -21.73 29.80
C GLY A 50 2.22 -21.89 28.29
N ASP A 51 1.64 -20.97 27.52
CA ASP A 51 1.52 -21.21 26.08
C ASP A 51 2.77 -20.79 25.31
N GLU A 52 3.40 -21.80 24.71
CA GLU A 52 4.54 -21.69 23.82
C GLU A 52 4.28 -20.61 22.77
N LYS A 53 4.93 -19.45 22.94
CA LYS A 53 4.99 -18.39 21.92
C LYS A 53 5.37 -19.04 20.59
N LEU A 54 4.40 -19.14 19.69
CA LEU A 54 4.62 -19.64 18.34
C LEU A 54 5.69 -18.75 17.67
N ALA A 55 6.84 -19.34 17.35
CA ALA A 55 8.04 -18.64 16.89
C ALA A 55 7.85 -17.78 15.61
N TRP A 56 6.72 -17.91 14.91
CA TRP A 56 6.36 -17.11 13.74
C TRP A 56 5.75 -15.73 14.08
N LEU A 57 5.20 -15.53 15.29
CA LEU A 57 4.67 -14.23 15.73
C LEU A 57 5.77 -13.28 16.21
N GLY A 58 6.88 -13.80 16.73
CA GLY A 58 7.98 -12.98 17.27
C GLY A 58 8.91 -12.34 16.23
N THR A 59 8.65 -12.52 14.93
CA THR A 59 9.57 -12.11 13.85
C THR A 59 8.91 -11.34 12.70
N MET A 60 7.70 -10.78 12.89
CA MET A 60 7.24 -9.72 11.99
C MET A 60 8.03 -8.44 12.28
N ASP A 61 9.30 -8.45 11.86
CA ASP A 61 10.26 -7.38 12.01
C ASP A 61 9.63 -6.09 11.47
N ALA A 62 9.46 -5.09 12.34
CA ALA A 62 8.83 -3.82 12.00
C ALA A 62 9.47 -3.17 10.75
N SER A 63 10.72 -3.51 10.45
CA SER A 63 11.39 -3.12 9.21
C SER A 63 10.77 -3.74 7.95
N SER A 64 10.44 -5.03 7.98
CA SER A 64 9.74 -5.73 6.90
C SER A 64 8.34 -5.17 6.65
N LEU A 65 7.65 -4.75 7.73
CA LEU A 65 6.33 -4.12 7.66
C LEU A 65 6.40 -2.75 6.97
N LYS A 66 7.36 -1.90 7.37
CA LYS A 66 7.59 -0.58 6.76
C LYS A 66 7.82 -0.67 5.25
N MET A 67 8.63 -1.63 4.82
CA MET A 67 8.91 -1.86 3.39
C MET A 67 7.67 -2.31 2.61
N LYS A 68 6.85 -3.20 3.18
CA LYS A 68 5.60 -3.65 2.56
C LYS A 68 4.61 -2.50 2.40
N ILE A 69 4.48 -1.64 3.40
CA ILE A 69 3.61 -0.47 3.34
C ILE A 69 4.09 0.52 2.27
N ALA A 70 5.39 0.84 2.24
CA ALA A 70 5.95 1.75 1.24
C ALA A 70 5.73 1.24 -0.19
N ALA A 71 5.93 -0.05 -0.44
CA ALA A 71 5.69 -0.67 -1.75
C ALA A 71 4.21 -0.57 -2.17
N SER A 72 3.27 -0.81 -1.24
CA SER A 72 1.83 -0.69 -1.49
C SER A 72 1.42 0.75 -1.84
N ILE A 73 1.96 1.75 -1.13
CA ILE A 73 1.66 3.17 -1.41
C ILE A 73 2.14 3.57 -2.81
N VAL A 74 3.34 3.15 -3.20
CA VAL A 74 3.88 3.40 -4.55
C VAL A 74 3.00 2.75 -5.61
N ALA A 75 2.58 1.49 -5.42
CA ALA A 75 1.73 0.78 -6.37
C ALA A 75 0.35 1.44 -6.56
N ILE A 76 -0.32 1.82 -5.46
CA ILE A 76 -1.60 2.56 -5.51
C ILE A 76 -1.41 3.88 -6.27
N SER A 77 -0.34 4.62 -5.97
CA SER A 77 -0.05 5.89 -6.63
C SER A 77 0.21 5.74 -8.13
N SER A 78 0.88 4.67 -8.57
CA SER A 78 1.10 4.37 -10.00
C SER A 78 -0.21 4.09 -10.73
N ILE A 79 -1.12 3.33 -10.11
CA ILE A 79 -2.45 3.06 -10.66
C ILE A 79 -3.25 4.36 -10.80
N HIS A 80 -3.21 5.22 -9.79
CA HIS A 80 -3.88 6.51 -9.82
C HIS A 80 -3.34 7.41 -10.94
N LEU A 81 -2.01 7.48 -11.09
CA LEU A 81 -1.37 8.26 -12.14
C LEU A 81 -1.78 7.77 -13.54
N LEU A 82 -1.84 6.45 -13.74
CA LEU A 82 -2.33 5.86 -14.98
C LEU A 82 -3.79 6.22 -15.25
N LYS A 83 -4.66 6.20 -14.22
CA LYS A 83 -6.06 6.63 -14.31
C LYS A 83 -6.20 8.09 -14.74
N VAL A 84 -5.42 8.99 -14.14
CA VAL A 84 -5.40 10.41 -14.52
C VAL A 84 -4.88 10.58 -15.95
N PHE A 85 -3.82 9.86 -16.32
CA PHE A 85 -3.25 9.89 -17.67
C PHE A 85 -4.22 9.41 -18.75
N MET A 86 -4.98 8.35 -18.48
CA MET A 86 -6.01 7.82 -19.39
C MET A 86 -7.21 8.77 -19.58
N ASN A 87 -7.43 9.72 -18.67
CA ASN A 87 -8.52 10.71 -18.74
C ASN A 87 -8.01 12.12 -19.09
N THR A 88 -6.85 12.22 -19.73
CA THR A 88 -6.20 13.51 -20.08
C THR A 88 -7.01 14.42 -20.99
N VAL A 89 -8.00 13.88 -21.71
CA VAL A 89 -8.93 14.68 -22.53
C VAL A 89 -9.73 15.69 -21.68
N ASN A 90 -9.86 15.47 -20.36
CA ASN A 90 -10.61 16.32 -19.43
C ASN A 90 -9.73 16.99 -18.36
N ILE A 91 -8.40 16.89 -18.43
CA ILE A 91 -7.50 17.38 -17.38
C ILE A 91 -6.42 18.29 -17.98
N ASP A 92 -6.37 19.54 -17.50
CA ASP A 92 -5.30 20.48 -17.86
C ASP A 92 -3.93 19.89 -17.54
N ASN A 93 -3.01 20.01 -18.50
CA ASN A 93 -1.69 19.37 -18.49
C ASN A 93 -0.86 19.71 -17.23
N ASP A 94 -1.07 20.90 -16.66
CA ASP A 94 -0.41 21.34 -15.42
C ASP A 94 -0.68 20.40 -14.24
N LYS A 95 -1.89 19.84 -14.13
CA LYS A 95 -2.24 18.92 -13.04
C LYS A 95 -1.58 17.57 -13.20
N LEU A 96 -1.41 17.09 -14.44
CA LEU A 96 -0.73 15.82 -14.72
C LEU A 96 0.74 15.86 -14.27
N MET A 97 1.42 17.00 -14.51
CA MET A 97 2.78 17.21 -14.03
C MET A 97 2.87 17.11 -12.50
N TRP A 98 1.94 17.72 -11.77
CA TRP A 98 1.91 17.63 -10.30
C TRP A 98 1.67 16.21 -9.80
N TYR A 99 0.77 15.44 -10.43
CA TYR A 99 0.57 14.03 -10.07
C TYR A 99 1.83 13.19 -10.31
N MET A 100 2.56 13.45 -11.39
CA MET A 100 3.81 12.76 -11.69
C MET A 100 4.92 13.12 -10.67
N ILE A 101 5.06 14.40 -10.31
CA ILE A 101 6.03 14.85 -9.29
C ILE A 101 5.73 14.20 -7.93
N LEU A 102 4.45 14.15 -7.54
CA LEU A 102 4.03 13.53 -6.28
C LEU A 102 4.31 12.02 -6.30
N HIS A 103 4.03 11.33 -7.40
CA HIS A 103 4.36 9.91 -7.55
C HIS A 103 5.87 9.66 -7.39
N MET A 104 6.70 10.47 -8.05
CA MET A 104 8.16 10.37 -7.93
C MET A 104 8.64 10.59 -6.48
N THR A 105 7.98 11.47 -5.72
CA THR A 105 8.29 11.67 -4.29
C THR A 105 8.06 10.39 -3.47
N PHE A 106 6.99 9.64 -3.75
CA PHE A 106 6.74 8.35 -3.11
C PHE A 106 7.75 7.28 -3.53
N VAL A 107 8.10 7.19 -4.81
CA VAL A 107 9.11 6.25 -5.33
C VAL A 107 10.46 6.49 -4.65
N ILE A 108 10.91 7.75 -4.59
CA ILE A 108 12.17 8.11 -3.93
C ILE A 108 12.13 7.77 -2.44
N SER A 109 11.02 8.05 -1.76
CA SER A 109 10.85 7.73 -0.33
C SER A 109 10.91 6.22 -0.06
N ALA A 110 10.27 5.41 -0.90
CA ALA A 110 10.30 3.95 -0.79
C ALA A 110 11.72 3.40 -1.04
N PHE A 111 12.43 3.96 -2.02
CA PHE A 111 13.80 3.57 -2.33
C PHE A 111 14.76 3.95 -1.19
N ALA A 112 14.63 5.15 -0.62
CA ALA A 112 15.41 5.59 0.54
C ALA A 112 15.18 4.68 1.75
N MET A 113 13.93 4.29 2.00
CA MET A 113 13.59 3.37 3.10
C MET A 113 14.22 1.97 2.88
N GLY A 114 14.18 1.45 1.65
CA GLY A 114 14.86 0.19 1.29
C GLY A 114 16.37 0.25 1.44
N TYR A 115 16.98 1.38 1.08
CA TYR A 115 18.41 1.61 1.27
C TYR A 115 18.80 1.65 2.75
N LEU A 116 18.04 2.37 3.59
CA LEU A 116 18.26 2.44 5.03
C LEU A 116 18.13 1.07 5.71
N ASP A 117 17.12 0.28 5.32
CA ASP A 117 16.94 -1.09 5.83
C ASP A 117 18.12 -2.00 5.44
N ALA A 118 18.58 -1.92 4.19
CA ALA A 118 19.74 -2.68 3.71
C ALA A 118 21.03 -2.33 4.48
N MET A 119 21.28 -1.04 4.74
CA MET A 119 22.42 -0.60 5.55
C MET A 119 22.34 -1.11 6.99
N THR A 120 21.16 -1.01 7.60
CA THR A 120 20.93 -1.46 8.99
C THR A 120 21.16 -2.96 9.15
N LYS A 121 20.71 -3.77 8.18
CA LYS A 121 20.96 -5.22 8.15
C LYS A 121 22.43 -5.57 7.94
N LYS A 122 23.17 -4.78 7.15
CA LYS A 122 24.60 -4.97 6.91
C LYS A 122 25.44 -4.64 8.16
N GLY A 123 25.04 -3.63 8.94
CA GLY A 123 25.68 -3.25 10.20
C GLY A 123 25.48 -4.24 11.35
N LYS A 124 24.39 -5.01 11.36
CA LYS A 124 24.14 -6.10 12.35
C LYS A 124 24.92 -7.40 12.08
N LYS A 125 25.63 -7.51 10.95
CA LYS A 125 26.39 -8.71 10.54
C LYS A 125 27.90 -8.64 10.83
N LEU A 126 28.38 -7.53 11.39
CA LEU A 126 29.75 -7.33 11.89
C LEU A 126 29.74 -7.41 13.41
#